data_AF-A0AAP8LAF6-F1
#
_entry.id   AF-A0AAP8LAF6-F1
#
_cell.length_a   1.000
_cell.length_b   1.000
_cell.length_c   1.000
_cell.angle_alpha   90.00
_cell.angle_beta   90.00
_cell.angle_gamma   90.00
#
_symmetry.space_group_name_H-M   'P 1'
#
loop_
_entity.id
_entity.type
_entity.pdbx_description
1 polymer ?
#
loop_
_entity_poly.entity_id
_entity_poly.type
_entity_poly.pdbx_seq_one_letter_code
_entity_poly.pdbx_strand_id
1 'polypeptide(L)'
;AKFTGGEDGLQSVPRGTLLGIIDLSKDLNLYYLVMGVFIIGYFIIWRTVHAPFGQVLQSLREDEPRAISLGYDVDRFKLLAFVLSAAIAGLAGATKTLVFVSATLSDATWQMSGLVILM
;
A
#
# COMPACT_ATOMS: atom_id res chain seq x y z
N ALA A 1 -13.70 -22.00 -9.58
CA ALA A 1 -13.09 -22.20 -8.24
C ALA A 1 -14.15 -21.91 -7.20
N LYS A 2 -14.44 -22.83 -6.26
CA LYS A 2 -15.58 -22.72 -5.31
C LYS A 2 -15.36 -21.70 -4.18
N PHE A 3 -14.22 -21.01 -4.19
CA PHE A 3 -13.76 -20.09 -3.14
C PHE A 3 -13.88 -18.60 -3.54
N THR A 4 -14.10 -18.29 -4.81
CA THR A 4 -14.01 -16.92 -5.32
C THR A 4 -15.32 -16.13 -5.31
N GLY A 5 -16.46 -16.75 -4.93
CA GLY A 5 -17.77 -16.08 -4.82
C GLY A 5 -18.37 -15.52 -6.11
N GLY A 6 -17.61 -15.43 -7.22
CA GLY A 6 -18.06 -14.82 -8.47
C GLY A 6 -17.93 -13.30 -8.43
N GLU A 7 -19.04 -12.59 -8.69
CA GLU A 7 -19.12 -11.12 -8.61
C GLU A 7 -18.95 -10.57 -7.19
N ASP A 8 -19.36 -11.36 -6.19
CA ASP A 8 -19.29 -11.06 -4.77
C ASP A 8 -17.87 -11.15 -4.18
N GLY A 9 -16.93 -11.73 -4.92
CA GLY A 9 -15.53 -11.88 -4.52
C GLY A 9 -15.32 -12.80 -3.30
N LEU A 10 -14.16 -12.66 -2.64
CA LEU A 10 -13.86 -13.46 -1.46
C LEU A 10 -14.57 -12.88 -0.24
N GLN A 11 -15.65 -13.52 0.18
CA GLN A 11 -16.38 -13.19 1.39
C GLN A 11 -15.91 -14.06 2.56
N SER A 12 -16.14 -13.58 3.79
CA SER A 12 -15.82 -14.27 5.06
C SER A 12 -14.34 -14.54 5.29
N VAL A 13 -13.47 -13.56 5.00
CA VAL A 13 -12.05 -13.64 5.41
C VAL A 13 -11.99 -13.75 6.94
N PRO A 14 -11.59 -14.90 7.51
CA PRO A 14 -11.65 -15.09 8.94
C PRO A 14 -10.75 -14.07 9.63
N ARG A 15 -11.35 -13.25 10.50
CA ARG A 15 -10.61 -12.40 11.45
C ARG A 15 -9.93 -13.33 12.44
N GLY A 16 -8.77 -13.86 12.06
CA GLY A 16 -8.01 -14.80 12.88
C GLY A 16 -7.40 -14.13 14.10
N THR A 17 -6.42 -14.78 14.70
CA THR A 17 -5.57 -14.17 15.74
C THR A 17 -4.31 -13.60 15.10
N LEU A 18 -3.91 -12.36 15.44
CA LEU A 18 -2.60 -11.83 15.07
C LEU A 18 -1.55 -12.67 15.79
N LEU A 19 -0.71 -13.37 15.02
CA LEU A 19 0.41 -14.15 15.53
C LEU A 19 0.02 -15.16 16.64
N GLY A 20 -1.24 -15.59 16.69
CA GLY A 20 -1.76 -16.50 17.73
C GLY A 20 -2.10 -15.87 19.08
N ILE A 21 -1.84 -14.57 19.28
CA ILE A 21 -1.88 -13.92 20.61
C ILE A 21 -2.97 -12.85 20.71
N ILE A 22 -3.24 -12.12 19.63
CA ILE A 22 -4.20 -11.00 19.62
C ILE A 22 -5.44 -11.42 18.85
N ASP A 23 -6.60 -11.43 19.50
CA ASP A 23 -7.88 -11.71 18.84
C ASP A 23 -8.34 -10.50 18.01
N LEU A 24 -8.38 -10.62 16.67
CA LEU A 24 -8.87 -9.56 15.77
C LEU A 24 -10.40 -9.53 15.66
N SER A 25 -11.10 -10.43 16.36
CA SER A 25 -12.56 -10.35 16.46
C SER A 25 -13.01 -9.15 17.28
N LYS A 26 -12.13 -8.62 18.15
CA LYS A 26 -12.39 -7.40 18.94
C LYS A 26 -12.07 -6.16 18.13
N ASP A 27 -13.08 -5.29 17.94
CA ASP A 27 -12.94 -4.05 17.16
C ASP A 27 -11.83 -3.13 17.68
N LEU A 28 -11.60 -3.09 19.00
CA LEU A 28 -10.50 -2.31 19.58
C LEU A 28 -9.12 -2.81 19.15
N ASN A 29 -8.90 -4.12 19.11
CA ASN A 29 -7.61 -4.68 18.70
C ASN A 29 -7.35 -4.42 17.21
N LEU A 30 -8.40 -4.55 16.40
CA LEU A 30 -8.36 -4.24 14.97
C LEU A 30 -8.06 -2.75 14.74
N TYR A 31 -8.66 -1.85 15.53
CA TYR A 31 -8.35 -0.42 15.49
C TYR A 31 -6.87 -0.14 15.76
N TYR A 32 -6.30 -0.69 16.84
CA TYR A 32 -4.88 -0.48 17.18
C TYR A 32 -3.93 -1.08 16.12
N LEU A 33 -4.30 -2.19 15.49
CA LEU A 33 -3.56 -2.77 14.38
C LEU A 33 -3.54 -1.82 13.18
N VAL A 34 -4.71 -1.38 12.73
CA VAL A 34 -4.83 -0.46 11.58
C VAL A 34 -4.09 0.84 11.86
N MET A 35 -4.20 1.37 13.09
CA MET A 35 -3.46 2.55 13.52
C MET A 35 -1.95 2.32 13.47
N GLY A 36 -1.46 1.18 13.94
CA GLY A 36 -0.04 0.82 13.86
C GLY A 36 0.45 0.75 12.41
N VAL A 37 -0.31 0.08 11.55
CA VAL A 37 -0.02 -0.01 10.10
C VAL A 37 0.02 1.37 9.45
N PHE A 38 -0.94 2.24 9.79
CA PHE A 38 -0.98 3.61 9.28
C PHE A 38 0.24 4.42 9.72
N ILE A 39 0.59 4.39 11.01
CA ILE A 39 1.76 5.11 11.55
C ILE A 39 3.05 4.62 10.89
N ILE A 40 3.20 3.30 10.72
CA ILE A 40 4.36 2.71 10.04
C ILE A 40 4.41 3.15 8.58
N GLY A 41 3.29 3.07 7.85
CA GLY A 41 3.21 3.51 6.46
C GLY A 41 3.54 4.99 6.29
N TYR A 42 2.97 5.84 7.14
CA TYR A 42 3.26 7.27 7.17
C TYR A 42 4.74 7.54 7.47
N PHE A 43 5.30 6.86 8.46
CA PHE A 43 6.71 7.01 8.82
C PHE A 43 7.63 6.58 7.68
N ILE A 44 7.33 5.49 6.97
CA ILE A 44 8.08 5.03 5.79
C ILE A 44 8.06 6.10 4.69
N ILE A 45 6.88 6.65 4.38
CA ILE A 45 6.74 7.70 3.36
C ILE A 45 7.55 8.93 3.78
N TRP A 46 7.34 9.41 5.01
CA TRP A 46 8.04 10.56 5.55
C TRP A 46 9.56 10.37 5.50
N ARG A 47 10.05 9.21 5.94
CA ARG A 47 11.47 8.87 5.94
C ARG A 47 12.05 8.78 4.53
N THR A 48 11.28 8.25 3.57
CA THR A 48 11.70 8.08 2.17
C THR A 48 11.80 9.41 1.45
N VAL A 49 10.86 10.32 1.69
CA VAL A 49 10.83 11.67 1.11
C VAL A 49 11.99 12.52 1.63
N HIS A 50 12.28 12.46 2.93
CA HIS A 50 13.37 13.25 3.55
C HIS A 50 14.75 12.57 3.42
N ALA A 51 14.82 11.34 2.90
CA ALA A 51 16.09 10.67 2.63
C ALA A 51 16.77 11.24 1.37
N PRO A 52 18.09 10.99 1.20
CA PRO A 52 18.79 11.28 -0.05
C PRO A 52 18.10 10.67 -1.28
N PHE A 53 17.43 9.52 -1.10
CA PHE A 53 16.61 8.88 -2.13
C PHE A 53 15.49 9.79 -2.67
N GLY A 54 14.75 10.47 -1.78
CA GLY A 54 13.70 11.42 -2.19
C GLY A 54 14.25 12.64 -2.91
N GLN A 55 15.42 13.13 -2.48
CA GLN A 55 16.10 14.25 -3.16
C GLN A 55 16.58 13.87 -4.57
N VAL A 56 17.09 12.65 -4.75
CA VAL A 56 17.46 12.13 -6.08
C VAL A 56 16.22 12.02 -6.98
N LEU A 57 15.11 11.50 -6.47
CA LEU A 57 13.85 11.47 -7.20
C LEU A 57 13.34 12.86 -7.59
N GLN A 58 13.52 13.86 -6.72
CA GLN A 58 13.17 15.24 -7.03
C GLN A 58 14.05 15.80 -8.16
N SER A 59 15.36 15.56 -8.11
CA SER A 59 16.28 15.97 -9.19
C SER A 59 15.95 15.28 -10.52
N LEU A 60 15.52 14.02 -10.47
CA LEU A 60 15.14 13.25 -11.63
C LEU A 60 13.87 13.79 -12.30
N ARG A 61 12.94 14.34 -11.51
CA ARG A 61 11.72 15.00 -12.01
C ARG A 61 12.03 16.31 -12.74
N GLU A 62 13.09 17.02 -12.35
CA GLU A 62 13.46 18.31 -12.93
C GLU A 62 14.24 18.14 -14.25
N ASP A 63 15.29 17.31 -14.24
CA ASP A 63 16.15 17.10 -15.41
C ASP A 63 16.82 15.71 -15.38
N GLU A 64 16.13 14.73 -15.98
CA GLU A 64 16.59 13.35 -16.07
C GLU A 64 17.92 13.19 -16.85
N PRO A 65 18.11 13.80 -18.04
CA PRO A 65 19.40 13.77 -18.75
C PRO A 65 20.58 14.27 -17.91
N ARG A 66 20.37 15.30 -17.07
CA ARG A 66 21.41 15.82 -16.18
C ARG A 66 21.77 14.85 -15.07
N ALA A 67 20.80 14.14 -14.50
CA ALA A 67 21.05 13.10 -13.50
C ALA A 67 21.87 11.93 -14.07
N ILE A 68 21.58 11.51 -15.30
CA ILE A 68 22.35 10.48 -16.02
C ILE A 68 23.79 10.94 -16.24
N SER A 69 23.97 12.20 -16.62
CA SER A 69 25.30 12.79 -16.85
C SER A 69 26.16 12.88 -15.57
N LEU A 70 25.52 12.96 -14.40
CA LEU A 70 26.17 12.91 -13.08
C LEU A 70 26.51 11.47 -12.63
N GLY A 71 26.14 10.46 -13.41
CA GLY A 71 26.41 9.05 -13.12
C GLY A 71 25.36 8.34 -12.28
N TYR A 72 24.16 8.92 -12.11
CA TYR A 72 23.05 8.23 -11.43
C TYR A 72 22.40 7.20 -12.36
N ASP A 73 22.18 5.99 -11.85
CA ASP A 73 21.39 4.95 -12.52
C ASP A 73 19.89 5.21 -12.31
N VAL A 74 19.33 6.03 -13.21
CA VAL A 74 17.95 6.49 -13.17
C VAL A 74 16.94 5.35 -13.11
N ASP A 75 17.17 4.28 -13.88
CA ASP A 75 16.24 3.15 -13.99
C ASP A 75 16.09 2.43 -12.64
N ARG A 76 17.19 2.29 -11.88
CA ARG A 76 17.13 1.71 -10.53
C ARG A 76 16.33 2.57 -9.57
N PHE A 77 16.49 3.89 -9.61
CA PHE A 77 15.73 4.80 -8.74
C PHE A 77 14.23 4.78 -9.07
N LYS A 78 13.87 4.72 -10.35
CA LYS A 78 12.48 4.57 -10.80
C LYS A 78 11.89 3.22 -10.36
N LEU A 79 12.64 2.13 -10.52
CA LEU A 79 12.19 0.80 -10.09
C LEU A 79 11.98 0.73 -8.57
N LEU A 80 12.89 1.30 -7.78
CA LEU A 80 12.75 1.37 -6.32
C LEU A 80 11.51 2.18 -5.92
N ALA A 81 11.26 3.31 -6.57
CA ALA A 81 10.07 4.12 -6.32
C ALA A 81 8.78 3.35 -6.65
N PHE A 82 8.77 2.59 -7.73
CA PHE A 82 7.66 1.73 -8.12
C PHE A 82 7.42 0.61 -7.09
N VAL A 83 8.46 -0.12 -6.71
CA VAL A 83 8.37 -1.21 -5.72
C VAL A 83 7.87 -0.70 -4.37
N LEU A 84 8.38 0.46 -3.92
CA LEU A 84 7.95 1.07 -2.65
C LEU A 84 6.47 1.48 -2.70
N SER A 85 6.02 2.07 -3.81
CA SER A 85 4.62 2.43 -4.01
C SER A 85 3.71 1.21 -4.03
N ALA A 86 4.11 0.16 -4.77
CA ALA A 86 3.36 -1.11 -4.85
C ALA A 86 3.29 -1.82 -3.49
N ALA A 87 4.37 -1.81 -2.71
CA ALA A 87 4.40 -2.42 -1.38
C ALA A 87 3.43 -1.73 -0.42
N ILE A 88 3.41 -0.39 -0.40
CA ILE A 88 2.50 0.39 0.46
C ILE A 88 1.05 0.19 0.02
N ALA A 89 0.76 0.23 -1.29
CA ALA A 89 -0.58 0.00 -1.81
C ALA A 89 -1.08 -1.43 -1.50
N GLY A 90 -0.22 -2.44 -1.65
CA GLY A 90 -0.53 -3.83 -1.32
C GLY A 90 -0.81 -4.03 0.18
N LEU A 91 -0.01 -3.40 1.04
CA LEU A 91 -0.20 -3.44 2.50
C LEU A 91 -1.51 -2.74 2.91
N ALA A 92 -1.86 -1.62 2.28
CA ALA A 92 -3.13 -0.94 2.50
C ALA A 92 -4.33 -1.81 2.07
N GLY A 93 -4.25 -2.43 0.89
CA GLY A 93 -5.27 -3.35 0.38
C GLY A 93 -5.46 -4.59 1.26
N ALA A 94 -4.37 -5.23 1.68
CA ALA A 94 -4.42 -6.37 2.60
C ALA A 94 -5.07 -6.00 3.93
N THR A 95 -4.74 -4.82 4.47
CA THR A 95 -5.36 -4.32 5.71
C THR A 95 -6.85 -4.06 5.51
N LYS A 96 -7.26 -3.46 4.38
CA LYS A 96 -8.67 -3.24 4.02
C LYS A 96 -9.47 -4.55 4.06
N THR A 97 -8.96 -5.60 3.43
CA THR A 97 -9.65 -6.91 3.41
C THR A 97 -9.88 -7.48 4.83
N LEU A 98 -8.97 -7.26 5.78
CA LEU A 98 -9.15 -7.68 7.17
C LEU A 98 -10.26 -6.89 7.89
N VAL A 99 -10.36 -5.59 7.62
CA VAL A 99 -11.39 -4.72 8.21
C VAL A 99 -12.76 -5.07 7.64
N PHE A 100 -12.88 -5.10 6.32
CA PHE A 100 -14.16 -5.28 5.63
C PHE A 100 -14.61 -6.75 5.58
N VAL A 101 -13.73 -7.72 5.86
CA VAL A 101 -14.02 -9.18 5.86
C VAL A 101 -14.47 -9.69 4.48
N SER A 102 -14.41 -8.82 3.47
CA SER A 102 -14.77 -9.07 2.09
C SER A 102 -13.75 -8.42 1.18
N ALA A 103 -13.51 -9.06 0.05
CA ALA A 103 -12.78 -8.52 -1.09
C ALA A 103 -13.65 -8.72 -2.33
N THR A 104 -14.46 -7.71 -2.66
CA THR A 104 -15.40 -7.74 -3.78
C THR A 104 -14.71 -7.35 -5.09
N LEU A 105 -15.27 -7.76 -6.23
CA LEU A 105 -14.69 -7.47 -7.54
C LEU A 105 -14.73 -5.96 -7.90
N SER A 106 -15.68 -5.22 -7.31
CA SER A 106 -15.79 -3.77 -7.45
C SER A 106 -14.53 -3.03 -6.97
N ASP A 107 -13.81 -3.58 -6.00
CA ASP A 107 -12.57 -2.99 -5.47
C ASP A 107 -11.39 -3.06 -6.45
N ALA A 108 -11.42 -4.01 -7.39
CA ALA A 108 -10.39 -4.19 -8.40
C ALA A 108 -10.63 -3.33 -9.66
N THR A 109 -11.77 -2.64 -9.74
CA THR A 109 -12.10 -1.80 -10.88
C THR A 109 -11.36 -0.46 -10.81
N TRP A 110 -10.93 0.05 -11.96
CA TRP A 110 -10.15 1.30 -12.04
C TRP A 110 -10.94 2.51 -11.51
N GLN A 111 -12.27 2.48 -11.58
CA GLN A 111 -13.16 3.51 -11.06
C GLN A 111 -12.99 3.72 -9.55
N MET A 112 -12.72 2.64 -8.79
CA MET A 112 -12.50 2.74 -7.35
C MET A 112 -11.21 3.52 -7.02
N SER A 113 -10.20 3.45 -7.89
CA SER A 113 -9.00 4.29 -7.76
C SER A 113 -9.28 5.76 -8.10
N GLY A 114 -10.20 6.01 -9.05
CA GLY A 114 -10.63 7.35 -9.44
C GLY A 114 -11.42 8.09 -8.35
N LEU A 115 -12.19 7.37 -7.53
CA LEU A 115 -12.93 7.97 -6.41
C LEU A 115 -12.01 8.63 -5.39
N VAL A 116 -10.83 8.07 -5.13
CA VAL A 116 -9.84 8.65 -4.20
C VAL A 116 -9.32 10.00 -4.69
N ILE A 117 -9.32 10.25 -6.01
CA ILE A 117 -8.86 11.51 -6.61
C ILE A 117 -9.98 12.58 -6.60
N LEU A 118 -11.24 12.16 -6.63
CA LEU A 118 -12.41 13.04 -6.68
C LEU A 118 -12.89 13.49 -5.29
N MET A 119 -12.37 12.89 -4.22
CA MET A 119 -12.67 13.18 -2.81
C MET A 119 -11.64 14.13 -2.20
#